data_AF-A0A3M1K101-F1
#
_entry.id   AF-A0A3M1K101-F1
#
_cell.length_a   1.000
_cell.length_b   1.000
_cell.length_c   1.000
_cell.angle_alpha   90.00
_cell.angle_beta   90.00
_cell.angle_gamma   90.00
#
_symmetry.space_group_name_H-M   'P 1'
#
loop_
_entity.id
_entity.type
_entity.pdbx_description
1 polymer ?
#
loop_
_entity_poly.entity_id
_entity_poly.type
_entity_poly.pdbx_seq_one_letter_code
_entity_poly.pdbx_strand_id
1 'polypeptide(L)'
;MPSPLQSPFLGFGPASERIRGTVLESIGNTPLADLSDWCRRHGASDAVRIYGKVEGRNPGGSVKDRPALSMVLDGLNSGRFSPGKILLDSTSGNTGIAYAMIGAALGFPVRLCIPENASRERIAVLRAFGADLVLT
;
A
#
# COMPACT_ATOMS: atom_id res chain seq x y z
N MET A 1 -35.82 -8.87 12.44
CA MET A 1 -34.42 -8.77 12.91
C MET A 1 -33.52 -9.33 11.81
N PRO A 2 -32.81 -8.51 11.02
CA PRO A 2 -31.90 -9.06 10.03
C PRO A 2 -30.65 -9.63 10.72
N SER A 3 -30.23 -10.79 10.21
CA SER A 3 -29.12 -11.66 10.60
C SER A 3 -27.79 -10.93 10.92
N PRO A 4 -27.01 -11.37 11.92
CA PRO A 4 -25.65 -10.88 12.09
C PRO A 4 -24.83 -11.27 10.87
N LEU A 5 -24.25 -10.25 10.24
CA LEU A 5 -23.26 -10.34 9.18
C LEU A 5 -22.23 -11.42 9.52
N GLN A 6 -22.21 -12.50 8.73
CA GLN A 6 -21.08 -13.41 8.68
C GLN A 6 -19.86 -12.56 8.30
N SER A 7 -18.89 -12.49 9.21
CA SER A 7 -17.69 -11.70 9.00
C SER A 7 -16.88 -12.33 7.85
N PRO A 8 -16.48 -11.57 6.81
CA PRO A 8 -15.69 -12.09 5.69
C PRO A 8 -14.20 -12.21 6.04
N PHE A 9 -13.83 -12.26 7.33
CA PHE A 9 -12.44 -12.35 7.73
C PHE A 9 -11.88 -13.72 7.37
N LEU A 10 -11.09 -13.74 6.29
CA LEU A 10 -10.18 -14.82 5.92
C LEU A 10 -9.40 -15.28 7.15
N GLY A 11 -9.41 -16.61 7.37
CA GLY A 11 -8.86 -17.28 8.55
C GLY A 11 -7.38 -16.96 8.82
N PHE A 12 -6.94 -17.30 10.04
CA PHE A 12 -5.60 -16.97 10.54
C PHE A 12 -4.54 -17.92 10.02
N GLY A 13 -4.16 -17.74 8.75
CA GLY A 13 -2.99 -18.37 8.14
C GLY A 13 -1.71 -17.52 8.24
N PRO A 14 -0.53 -18.10 7.88
CA PRO A 14 0.70 -17.34 7.66
C PRO A 14 0.48 -16.16 6.69
N ALA A 15 1.32 -15.13 6.78
CA ALA A 15 1.18 -13.89 5.98
C ALA A 15 0.95 -14.11 4.48
N SER A 16 1.56 -15.14 3.88
CA SER A 16 1.38 -15.53 2.48
C SER A 16 -0.04 -16.03 2.15
N GLU A 17 -0.75 -16.60 3.10
CA GLU A 17 -2.13 -17.05 2.92
C GLU A 17 -3.12 -15.88 2.98
N ARG A 18 -2.81 -14.86 3.80
CA ARG A 18 -3.65 -13.65 3.92
C ARG A 18 -3.64 -12.77 2.69
N ILE A 19 -2.53 -12.73 1.95
CA ILE A 19 -2.42 -11.95 0.71
C ILE A 19 -2.96 -12.71 -0.50
N ARG A 20 -3.12 -14.04 -0.42
CA ARG A 20 -3.43 -14.88 -1.56
C ARG A 20 -4.77 -14.51 -2.21
N GLY A 21 -4.79 -14.35 -3.53
CA GLY A 21 -6.00 -14.00 -4.27
C GLY A 21 -6.42 -12.53 -4.11
N THR A 22 -5.57 -11.69 -3.50
CA THR A 22 -5.79 -10.25 -3.39
C THR A 22 -4.85 -9.48 -4.29
N VAL A 23 -5.13 -8.19 -4.50
CA VAL A 23 -4.23 -7.27 -5.22
C VAL A 23 -2.83 -7.19 -4.58
N LEU A 24 -2.69 -7.54 -3.30
CA LEU A 24 -1.44 -7.42 -2.56
C LEU A 24 -0.36 -8.40 -3.02
N GLU A 25 -0.72 -9.50 -3.70
CA GLU A 25 0.27 -10.40 -4.33
C GLU A 25 1.08 -9.70 -5.43
N SER A 26 0.53 -8.64 -6.02
CA SER A 26 1.20 -7.85 -7.05
C SER A 26 2.16 -6.79 -6.48
N ILE A 27 2.23 -6.63 -5.15
CA ILE A 27 3.19 -5.73 -4.51
C ILE A 27 4.59 -6.33 -4.61
N GLY A 28 5.49 -5.57 -5.21
CA GLY A 28 6.86 -5.98 -5.44
C GLY A 28 7.11 -6.43 -6.88
N ASN A 29 8.25 -7.11 -7.09
CA ASN A 29 8.67 -7.62 -8.41
C ASN A 29 8.52 -6.62 -9.58
N THR A 30 8.68 -5.34 -9.27
CA THR A 30 8.49 -4.25 -10.24
C THR A 30 9.55 -4.29 -11.35
N PRO A 31 9.25 -3.79 -12.55
CA PRO A 31 10.18 -3.82 -13.68
C PRO A 31 11.51 -3.09 -13.41
N LEU A 32 12.58 -3.57 -14.03
CA LEU A 32 13.82 -2.84 -14.21
C LEU A 32 13.83 -2.30 -15.65
N ALA A 33 13.76 -0.98 -15.79
CA ALA A 33 13.89 -0.31 -17.09
C ALA A 33 15.37 -0.07 -17.41
N ASP A 34 15.84 -0.51 -18.57
CA ASP A 34 17.18 -0.19 -19.04
C ASP A 34 17.23 1.28 -19.50
N LEU A 35 18.04 2.08 -18.82
CA LEU A 35 18.23 3.51 -19.10
C LEU A 35 19.60 3.78 -19.73
N SER A 36 20.39 2.73 -20.00
CA SER A 36 21.79 2.85 -20.42
C SER A 36 21.93 3.67 -21.70
N ASP A 37 21.00 3.54 -22.65
CA ASP A 37 21.01 4.34 -23.88
C ASP A 37 20.85 5.83 -23.65
N TRP A 38 19.87 6.21 -22.83
CA TRP A 38 19.66 7.61 -22.48
C TRP A 38 20.87 8.16 -21.73
N CYS A 39 21.43 7.40 -20.78
CA CYS A 39 22.60 7.84 -20.02
C CYS A 39 23.86 8.01 -20.89
N ARG A 40 24.11 7.12 -21.86
CA ARG A 40 25.23 7.27 -22.83
C ARG A 40 25.12 8.57 -23.61
N ARG A 41 23.91 8.90 -24.09
CA ARG A 41 23.64 10.17 -24.78
C ARG A 41 23.88 11.42 -23.91
N HIS A 42 24.04 11.25 -22.59
CA HIS A 42 24.30 12.32 -21.63
C HIS A 42 25.65 12.15 -20.90
N GLY A 43 26.61 11.45 -21.51
CA GLY A 43 28.01 11.41 -21.05
C GLY A 43 28.37 10.25 -20.13
N ALA A 44 27.48 9.25 -19.94
CA ALA A 44 27.85 8.02 -19.26
C ALA A 44 28.74 7.13 -20.15
N SER A 45 29.65 6.37 -19.52
CA SER A 45 30.52 5.41 -20.22
C SER A 45 29.74 4.24 -20.80
N ASP A 46 30.14 3.77 -21.99
CA ASP A 46 29.59 2.59 -22.67
C ASP A 46 29.79 1.28 -21.88
N ALA A 47 30.77 1.25 -20.98
CA ALA A 47 31.05 0.11 -20.13
C ALA A 47 30.06 -0.05 -18.96
N VAL A 48 29.19 0.95 -18.71
CA VAL A 48 28.27 0.96 -17.56
C VAL A 48 26.83 0.74 -18.03
N ARG A 49 26.13 -0.18 -17.37
CA ARG A 49 24.68 -0.35 -17.54
C ARG A 49 23.95 0.32 -16.38
N ILE A 50 22.96 1.13 -16.70
CA ILE A 50 22.16 1.88 -15.72
C ILE A 50 20.71 1.46 -15.85
N TYR A 51 20.12 1.02 -14.73
CA TYR A 51 18.74 0.56 -14.67
C TYR A 51 17.93 1.40 -13.68
N GLY A 52 16.67 1.68 -14.04
CA GLY A 52 15.68 2.28 -13.15
C GLY A 52 14.73 1.22 -12.60
N LYS A 53 14.59 1.14 -11.27
CA LYS A 53 13.57 0.29 -10.62
C LYS A 53 12.22 1.03 -10.60
N VAL A 54 11.24 0.53 -11.35
CA VAL A 54 9.99 1.24 -11.62
C VAL A 54 8.95 0.96 -10.52
N GLU A 55 9.15 1.52 -9.33
CA GLU A 55 8.28 1.31 -8.16
C GLU A 55 6.87 1.90 -8.29
N GLY A 56 6.63 2.75 -9.29
CA GLY A 56 5.28 3.21 -9.64
C GLY A 56 4.36 2.10 -10.18
N ARG A 57 4.91 0.89 -10.45
CA ARG A 57 4.15 -0.27 -10.92
C ARG A 57 3.56 -1.13 -9.80
N ASN A 58 3.80 -0.82 -8.53
CA ASN A 58 3.03 -1.42 -7.45
C ASN A 58 1.55 -0.95 -7.54
N PRO A 59 0.58 -1.73 -7.06
CA PRO A 59 -0.85 -1.44 -7.24
C PRO A 59 -1.34 -0.13 -6.61
N GLY A 60 -0.76 0.29 -5.49
CA GLY A 60 -0.97 1.60 -4.85
C GLY A 60 -0.19 2.73 -5.51
N GLY A 61 0.55 2.44 -6.59
CA GLY A 61 1.20 3.42 -7.46
C GLY A 61 2.55 3.91 -6.95
N SER A 62 3.14 3.29 -5.92
CA SER A 62 4.45 3.74 -5.42
C SER A 62 5.21 2.67 -4.64
N VAL A 63 6.46 3.01 -4.28
CA VAL A 63 7.30 2.17 -3.40
C VAL A 63 6.71 1.95 -1.99
N LYS A 64 5.77 2.80 -1.53
CA LYS A 64 5.25 2.74 -0.15
C LYS A 64 4.37 1.52 0.14
N ASP A 65 3.86 0.87 -0.90
CA ASP A 65 3.12 -0.38 -0.79
C ASP A 65 3.92 -1.47 -0.06
N ARG A 66 5.24 -1.55 -0.32
CA ARG A 66 6.12 -2.55 0.27
C ARG A 66 6.25 -2.43 1.79
N PRO A 67 6.74 -1.29 2.35
CA PRO A 67 6.87 -1.17 3.79
C PRO A 67 5.50 -1.18 4.48
N ALA A 68 4.45 -0.60 3.88
CA ALA A 68 3.12 -0.62 4.45
C ALA A 68 2.61 -2.07 4.61
N LEU A 69 2.73 -2.89 3.56
CA LEU A 69 2.36 -4.30 3.62
C LEU A 69 3.20 -5.05 4.66
N SER A 70 4.52 -4.83 4.67
CA SER A 70 5.42 -5.46 5.64
C SER A 70 5.05 -5.15 7.08
N MET A 71 4.73 -3.88 7.40
CA MET A 71 4.35 -3.47 8.76
C MET A 71 3.00 -4.06 9.18
N VAL A 72 2.02 -4.08 8.27
CA VAL A 72 0.70 -4.67 8.55
C VAL A 72 0.84 -6.18 8.80
N LEU A 73 1.57 -6.90 7.95
CA LEU A 73 1.76 -8.34 8.10
C LEU A 73 2.55 -8.68 9.36
N ASP A 74 3.59 -7.91 9.71
CA ASP A 74 4.32 -8.09 10.98
C ASP A 74 3.41 -7.85 12.18
N GLY A 75 2.60 -6.78 12.16
CA GLY A 75 1.61 -6.50 13.19
C GLY A 75 0.62 -7.64 13.38
N LEU A 76 0.10 -8.20 12.28
CA LEU A 76 -0.83 -9.33 12.30
C LEU A 76 -0.17 -10.62 12.80
N ASN A 77 1.03 -10.94 12.32
CA ASN A 77 1.77 -12.15 12.69
C ASN A 77 2.21 -12.13 14.15
N SER A 78 2.63 -10.97 14.65
CA SER A 78 3.04 -10.78 16.05
C SER A 78 1.86 -10.65 17.01
N GLY A 79 0.62 -10.55 16.49
CA GLY A 79 -0.60 -10.31 17.29
C GLY A 79 -0.73 -8.89 17.84
N ARG A 80 0.22 -7.98 17.55
CA ARG A 80 0.14 -6.57 17.96
C ARG A 80 -1.01 -5.85 17.25
N PHE A 81 -1.28 -6.23 16.01
CA PHE A 81 -2.45 -5.83 15.24
C PHE A 81 -3.41 -7.02 15.11
N SER A 82 -4.66 -6.82 15.48
CA SER A 82 -5.65 -7.89 15.64
C SER A 82 -7.02 -7.40 15.15
N PRO A 83 -7.97 -8.30 14.84
CA PRO A 83 -9.32 -7.90 14.46
C PRO A 83 -9.94 -6.93 15.46
N GLY A 84 -10.74 -6.00 14.96
CA GLY A 84 -11.38 -4.94 15.75
C GLY A 84 -10.48 -3.73 16.03
N LYS A 85 -9.17 -3.79 15.74
CA LYS A 85 -8.30 -2.61 15.79
C LYS A 85 -8.39 -1.80 14.50
N ILE A 86 -8.16 -0.49 14.64
CA ILE A 86 -8.04 0.45 13.53
C ILE A 86 -6.56 0.77 13.32
N LEU A 87 -6.11 0.79 12.06
CA LEU A 87 -4.80 1.34 11.72
C LEU A 87 -4.91 2.87 11.68
N LEU A 88 -4.10 3.56 12.48
CA LEU A 88 -4.05 5.02 12.55
C LEU A 88 -2.66 5.51 12.14
N ASP A 89 -2.59 6.48 11.23
CA ASP A 89 -1.34 7.18 10.90
C ASP A 89 -1.62 8.65 10.49
N SER A 90 -0.60 9.50 10.55
CA SER A 90 -0.62 10.90 10.13
C SER A 90 0.15 11.07 8.82
N THR A 91 -0.50 10.76 7.69
CA THR A 91 0.13 10.87 6.37
C THR A 91 -0.89 11.15 5.27
N SER A 92 -0.63 12.18 4.47
CA SER A 92 -1.38 12.51 3.24
C SER A 92 -0.72 12.00 1.97
N GLY A 93 0.42 11.32 2.11
CA GLY A 93 1.24 10.86 0.98
C GLY A 93 0.92 9.44 0.54
N ASN A 94 1.86 8.87 -0.23
CA ASN A 94 1.72 7.54 -0.79
C ASN A 94 1.55 6.43 0.26
N THR A 95 2.10 6.61 1.48
CA THR A 95 1.91 5.64 2.57
C THR A 95 0.43 5.56 2.99
N GLY A 96 -0.28 6.69 3.02
CA GLY A 96 -1.72 6.69 3.33
C GLY A 96 -2.53 5.93 2.28
N ILE A 97 -2.20 6.11 1.00
CA ILE A 97 -2.82 5.36 -0.10
C ILE A 97 -2.53 3.86 0.04
N ALA A 98 -1.28 3.51 0.33
CA ALA A 98 -0.90 2.12 0.55
C ALA A 98 -1.68 1.48 1.71
N TYR A 99 -1.77 2.14 2.87
CA TYR A 99 -2.56 1.63 3.99
C TYR A 99 -4.03 1.49 3.65
N ALA A 100 -4.63 2.51 3.02
CA ALA A 100 -6.03 2.48 2.64
C ALA A 100 -6.33 1.31 1.70
N MET A 101 -5.49 1.08 0.68
CA MET A 101 -5.58 -0.06 -0.22
C MET A 101 -5.42 -1.40 0.51
N ILE A 102 -4.44 -1.52 1.41
CA ILE A 102 -4.20 -2.76 2.17
C ILE A 102 -5.37 -3.04 3.14
N GLY A 103 -5.88 -2.01 3.83
CA GLY A 103 -7.03 -2.11 4.71
C GLY A 103 -8.29 -2.55 3.96
N ALA A 104 -8.52 -1.98 2.77
CA ALA A 104 -9.60 -2.41 1.88
C ALA A 104 -9.45 -3.87 1.44
N ALA A 105 -8.24 -4.30 1.07
CA ALA A 105 -7.97 -5.65 0.59
C ALA A 105 -8.05 -6.72 1.70
N LEU A 106 -7.64 -6.39 2.93
CA LEU A 106 -7.61 -7.32 4.08
C LEU A 106 -8.77 -7.13 5.06
N GLY A 107 -9.66 -6.16 4.81
CA GLY A 107 -10.90 -5.97 5.57
C GLY A 107 -10.75 -5.29 6.94
N PHE A 108 -9.77 -4.43 7.15
CA PHE A 108 -9.62 -3.69 8.41
C PHE A 108 -9.75 -2.17 8.22
N PRO A 109 -10.28 -1.44 9.21
CA PRO A 109 -10.45 0.00 9.12
C PRO A 109 -9.11 0.75 9.19
N VAL A 110 -8.99 1.78 8.37
CA VAL A 110 -7.84 2.68 8.32
C VAL A 110 -8.33 4.10 8.57
N ARG A 111 -7.70 4.79 9.52
CA ARG A 111 -7.93 6.21 9.81
C ARG A 111 -6.65 6.99 9.55
N LEU A 112 -6.76 8.09 8.82
CA LEU A 112 -5.63 8.95 8.46
C LEU A 112 -5.86 10.38 8.91
N CYS A 113 -4.92 10.92 9.67
CA CYS A 113 -4.86 12.35 9.95
C CYS A 113 -4.12 13.04 8.80
N ILE A 114 -4.77 13.98 8.11
CA ILE A 114 -4.22 14.67 6.95
C ILE A 114 -4.49 16.18 7.04
N PRO A 115 -3.59 17.04 6.54
CA PRO A 115 -3.83 18.47 6.55
C PRO A 115 -5.01 18.85 5.65
N GLU A 116 -5.80 19.85 6.06
CA GLU A 116 -6.96 20.36 5.29
C GLU A 116 -6.59 20.82 3.88
N ASN A 117 -5.34 21.26 3.67
CA ASN A 117 -4.83 21.72 2.38
C ASN A 117 -4.36 20.59 1.44
N ALA A 118 -4.55 19.32 1.82
CA ALA A 118 -4.24 18.19 0.96
C ALA A 118 -5.03 18.27 -0.35
N SER A 119 -4.43 17.77 -1.44
CA SER A 119 -5.07 17.86 -2.77
C SER A 119 -6.39 17.08 -2.81
N ARG A 120 -7.36 17.60 -3.56
CA ARG A 120 -8.69 16.98 -3.70
C ARG A 120 -8.60 15.57 -4.27
N GLU A 121 -7.69 15.34 -5.20
CA GLU A 121 -7.42 14.05 -5.83
C GLU A 121 -6.95 13.04 -4.79
N ARG A 122 -6.06 13.44 -3.88
CA ARG A 122 -5.58 12.55 -2.80
C ARG A 122 -6.69 12.19 -1.83
N ILE A 123 -7.48 13.16 -1.39
CA ILE A 123 -8.64 12.91 -0.52
C ILE A 123 -9.63 11.96 -1.20
N ALA A 124 -9.89 12.16 -2.51
CA ALA A 124 -10.77 11.30 -3.28
C ALA A 124 -10.26 9.85 -3.36
N VAL A 125 -8.97 9.64 -3.63
CA VAL A 125 -8.36 8.30 -3.66
C VAL A 125 -8.45 7.61 -2.30
N LEU A 126 -8.11 8.31 -1.22
CA LEU A 126 -8.17 7.73 0.13
C LEU A 126 -9.60 7.33 0.52
N ARG A 127 -10.59 8.18 0.22
CA ARG A 127 -12.00 7.88 0.45
C ARG A 127 -12.52 6.74 -0.43
N ALA A 128 -12.05 6.63 -1.68
CA ALA A 128 -12.42 5.54 -2.58
C ALA A 128 -11.96 4.17 -2.04
N PHE A 129 -10.83 4.13 -1.33
CA PHE A 129 -10.38 2.94 -0.59
C PHE A 129 -11.06 2.77 0.79
N GLY A 130 -12.00 3.63 1.16
CA GLY A 130 -12.74 3.53 2.42
C GLY A 130 -11.97 4.00 3.66
N ALA A 131 -10.89 4.76 3.50
CA ALA A 131 -10.18 5.33 4.65
C ALA A 131 -11.02 6.43 5.32
N ASP A 132 -11.05 6.40 6.65
CA ASP A 132 -11.61 7.47 7.47
C ASP A 132 -10.58 8.60 7.60
N LEU A 133 -10.98 9.84 7.32
CA LEU A 133 -10.07 10.97 7.24
C LEU A 133 -10.37 11.98 8.35
N VAL A 134 -9.38 12.23 9.18
CA VAL A 134 -9.38 13.34 10.13
C VAL A 134 -8.61 14.48 9.48
N LEU A 135 -9.33 15.54 9.09
CA LEU A 135 -8.70 16.74 8.55
C LEU A 135 -8.16 17.58 9.71
N THR A 136 -6.90 18.02 9.61
CA THR A 136 -6.18 18.78 10.64
C THR A 136 -5.59 20.07 10.12
#